data_AF-X7EGN3-F1
#
_entry.id   AF-X7EGN3-F1
#
_cell.length_a   1.000
_cell.length_b   1.000
_cell.length_c   1.000
_cell.angle_alpha   90.00
_cell.angle_beta   90.00
_cell.angle_gamma   90.00
#
_symmetry.space_group_name_H-M   'P 1'
#
loop_
_entity.id
_entity.type
_entity.pdbx_description
1 polymer ?
#
loop_
_entity_poly.entity_id
_entity_poly.type
_entity_poly.pdbx_seq_one_letter_code
_entity_poly.pdbx_strand_id
1 'polypeptide(L)'
;MIYLIHSDRTPNADSIDGIIARHGAFPVLFAALKALFKLRKRRQRPADAATLPDHLKRDIGLPPEAAHARRDALPPLRTPF
;
A
#
# COMPACT_ATOMS: atom_id res chain seq x y z
N MET A 1 6.17 -35.65 -23.79
CA MET A 1 5.10 -35.74 -22.78
C MET A 1 5.55 -34.90 -21.59
N ILE A 2 4.89 -33.77 -21.35
CA ILE A 2 5.37 -32.68 -20.47
C ILE A 2 5.10 -33.04 -19.00
N TYR A 3 6.04 -32.72 -18.11
CA TYR A 3 6.06 -33.04 -16.69
C TYR A 3 4.76 -32.64 -15.97
N LEU A 4 4.09 -33.63 -15.35
CA LEU A 4 2.97 -33.41 -14.45
C LEU A 4 3.53 -33.03 -13.07
N ILE A 5 3.61 -31.74 -12.79
CA ILE A 5 3.98 -31.21 -11.47
C ILE A 5 2.87 -31.61 -10.49
N HIS A 6 3.08 -32.71 -9.77
CA HIS A 6 2.36 -32.97 -8.52
C HIS A 6 2.87 -31.95 -7.51
N SER A 7 2.15 -30.84 -7.39
CA SER A 7 2.37 -29.91 -6.29
C SER A 7 1.86 -30.58 -5.02
N ASP A 8 2.78 -31.00 -4.16
CA ASP A 8 2.51 -31.43 -2.79
C ASP A 8 1.79 -30.31 -2.05
N ARG A 9 0.46 -30.28 -2.16
CA ARG A 9 -0.40 -29.40 -1.38
C ARG A 9 -0.41 -29.93 0.03
N THR A 10 0.48 -29.41 0.86
CA THR A 10 0.14 -29.24 2.27
C THR A 10 -1.21 -28.51 2.31
N PRO A 11 -2.22 -29.01 3.05
CA PRO A 11 -3.48 -28.31 3.21
C PRO A 11 -3.21 -27.10 4.08
N ASN A 12 -2.66 -26.05 3.48
CA ASN A 12 -2.59 -24.74 4.09
C ASN A 12 -4.05 -24.34 4.32
N ALA A 13 -4.46 -24.19 5.58
CA ALA A 13 -5.81 -23.79 5.95
C ALA A 13 -6.21 -22.43 5.31
N ASP A 14 -5.20 -21.69 4.82
CA ASP A 14 -5.32 -20.40 4.14
C ASP A 14 -5.28 -20.50 2.60
N SER A 15 -5.18 -21.70 2.04
CA SER A 15 -5.32 -21.92 0.60
C SER A 15 -6.75 -21.60 0.14
N ILE A 16 -6.90 -21.00 -1.05
CA ILE A 16 -8.21 -20.63 -1.61
C ILE A 16 -9.18 -21.82 -1.61
N ASP A 17 -8.71 -23.01 -1.97
CA ASP A 17 -9.52 -24.24 -1.96
C ASP A 17 -10.01 -24.61 -0.54
N GLY A 18 -9.19 -24.39 0.48
CA GLY A 18 -9.59 -24.60 1.88
C GLY A 18 -10.62 -23.58 2.35
N ILE A 19 -10.48 -22.33 1.92
CA ILE A 19 -11.45 -21.26 2.23
C ILE A 19 -12.79 -21.55 1.53
N ILE A 20 -12.77 -22.01 0.27
CA ILE A 20 -13.95 -22.45 -0.48
C ILE A 20 -14.61 -23.66 0.19
N ALA A 21 -13.84 -24.66 0.61
CA ALA A 21 -14.39 -25.82 1.31
C ALA A 21 -15.07 -25.43 2.63
N ARG A 22 -14.55 -24.41 3.33
CA ARG A 22 -15.08 -23.94 4.63
C ARG A 22 -16.28 -23.00 4.52
N HIS A 23 -16.31 -22.11 3.52
CA HIS A 23 -17.32 -21.04 3.39
C HIS A 23 -18.21 -21.17 2.16
N GLY A 24 -17.90 -22.08 1.25
CA GLY A 24 -18.54 -22.21 -0.06
C GLY A 24 -17.95 -21.28 -1.12
N ALA A 25 -18.15 -21.62 -2.40
CA ALA A 25 -17.60 -20.87 -3.52
C ALA A 25 -18.23 -19.48 -3.68
N PHE A 26 -19.54 -19.35 -3.48
CA PHE A 26 -20.26 -18.08 -3.65
C PHE A 26 -19.80 -16.98 -2.68
N PRO A 27 -19.66 -17.23 -1.37
CA PRO A 27 -19.15 -16.23 -0.43
C PRO A 27 -17.72 -15.79 -0.74
N VAL A 28 -16.86 -16.73 -1.17
CA VAL A 28 -15.48 -16.42 -1.57
C VAL A 28 -15.45 -15.55 -2.83
N LEU A 29 -16.24 -15.91 -3.85
CA LEU A 29 -16.36 -15.11 -5.08
C LEU A 29 -16.87 -13.69 -4.77
N PHE A 30 -17.90 -13.57 -3.93
CA PHE A 30 -18.42 -12.27 -3.54
C PHE A 30 -17.40 -11.43 -2.75
N ALA A 31 -16.63 -12.06 -1.86
CA ALA A 31 -15.54 -11.39 -1.14
C ALA A 31 -14.43 -10.93 -2.09
N ALA A 32 -14.07 -11.73 -3.09
CA ALA A 32 -13.08 -11.38 -4.11
C ALA A 32 -13.56 -10.20 -4.97
N LEU A 33 -14.80 -10.23 -5.45
CA LEU A 33 -15.42 -9.11 -6.19
C LEU A 33 -15.46 -7.84 -5.32
N LYS A 34 -15.91 -7.96 -4.07
CA LYS A 34 -15.93 -6.84 -3.12
C LYS A 34 -14.53 -6.28 -2.88
N ALA A 35 -13.50 -7.12 -2.78
CA ALA A 35 -12.11 -6.68 -2.63
C ALA A 35 -11.63 -5.92 -3.88
N LEU A 36 -11.92 -6.44 -5.07
CA LEU A 36 -11.58 -5.80 -6.34
C LEU A 36 -12.16 -4.38 -6.44
N PHE A 37 -13.45 -4.21 -6.10
CA PHE A 37 -14.10 -2.90 -6.10
C PHE A 37 -13.68 -2.00 -4.92
N LYS A 38 -13.33 -2.59 -3.76
CA LYS A 38 -12.93 -1.85 -2.55
C LYS A 38 -11.48 -1.35 -2.62
N LEU A 39 -10.62 -1.94 -3.45
CA LEU A 39 -9.21 -1.57 -3.57
C LEU A 39 -9.02 -0.08 -3.89
N ARG A 40 -9.94 0.54 -4.64
CA ARG A 40 -9.90 1.97 -4.97
C ARG A 40 -10.17 2.89 -3.77
N LYS A 41 -10.90 2.42 -2.75
CA LYS A 41 -11.26 3.23 -1.56
C LYS A 41 -10.25 3.12 -0.41
N ARG A 42 -9.42 2.07 -0.38
CA ARG A 42 -8.55 1.76 0.77
C ARG A 42 -7.06 2.02 0.54
N ARG A 43 -6.70 2.76 -0.51
CA ARG A 43 -5.45 3.52 -0.46
C ARG A 43 -5.71 4.68 0.51
N GLN A 44 -5.77 4.36 1.81
CA GLN A 44 -5.60 5.35 2.86
C GLN A 44 -4.28 6.02 2.49
N ARG A 45 -4.39 7.23 1.95
CA ARG A 45 -3.22 8.06 1.69
C ARG A 45 -2.46 8.07 3.01
N PRO A 46 -1.17 7.69 3.05
CA PRO A 46 -0.40 7.82 4.27
C PRO A 46 -0.64 9.24 4.79
N ALA A 47 -0.84 9.37 6.11
CA ALA A 47 -1.09 10.66 6.74
C ALA A 47 -0.08 11.65 6.18
N ASP A 48 -0.58 12.81 5.73
CA ASP A 48 0.26 13.77 5.03
C ASP A 48 1.46 14.11 5.91
N ALA A 49 2.68 13.96 5.37
CA ALA A 49 3.89 14.25 6.13
C ALA A 49 3.92 15.72 6.58
N ALA A 50 3.20 16.61 5.88
CA ALA A 50 3.00 17.99 6.30
C ALA A 50 2.26 18.10 7.65
N THR A 51 1.37 17.15 7.98
CA THR A 51 0.60 17.14 9.24
C THR A 51 1.34 16.51 10.43
N LEU A 52 2.55 15.98 10.24
CA LEU A 52 3.35 15.48 11.35
C LEU A 52 3.85 16.63 12.26
N PRO A 53 3.90 16.41 13.59
CA PRO A 53 4.58 17.30 14.52
C PRO A 53 6.07 17.47 14.19
N ASP A 54 6.64 18.64 14.50
CA ASP A 54 8.04 18.97 14.15
C ASP A 54 9.07 18.00 14.75
N HIS A 55 8.81 17.44 15.93
CA HIS A 55 9.71 16.46 16.55
C HIS A 55 9.76 15.15 15.77
N LEU A 56 8.62 14.63 15.30
CA LEU A 56 8.58 13.42 14.46
C LEU A 56 9.17 13.67 13.08
N LYS A 57 8.99 14.87 12.50
CA LYS A 57 9.67 15.27 11.26
C LYS A 57 11.18 15.21 11.43
N ARG A 58 11.70 15.71 12.55
CA ARG A 58 13.14 15.70 12.86
C ARG A 58 13.68 14.28 13.01
N ASP A 59 12.93 13.37 13.63
CA ASP A 59 13.36 11.98 13.85
C ASP A 59 13.48 11.19 12.55
N ILE A 60 12.65 11.50 11.54
CA ILE A 60 12.71 10.89 10.20
C ILE A 60 13.55 11.70 9.19
N GLY A 61 14.21 12.76 9.64
CA GLY A 61 15.04 13.63 8.79
C GLY A 61 14.26 14.54 7.83
N LEU A 62 12.96 14.72 8.05
CA LEU A 62 12.16 15.71 7.34
C LEU A 62 12.46 17.12 7.86
N PRO A 63 12.69 18.11 6.97
CA PRO A 63 12.83 19.49 7.40
C PRO A 63 11.49 20.01 7.96
N PRO A 64 11.51 20.88 8.98
CA PRO A 64 10.29 21.49 9.50
C PRO A 64 9.63 22.36 8.42
N GLU A 65 8.31 22.58 8.52
CA GLU A 65 7.54 23.43 7.57
C GLU A 65 8.17 24.82 7.40
N ALA A 66 8.70 25.40 8.48
CA ALA A 66 9.41 26.69 8.43
C ALA A 66 10.64 26.68 7.49
N ALA A 67 11.29 25.53 7.30
CA ALA A 67 12.40 25.39 6.36
C ALA A 67 11.93 25.26 4.91
N HIS A 68 10.76 24.65 4.66
CA HIS A 68 10.13 24.63 3.34
C HIS A 68 9.70 26.03 2.89
N ALA A 69 9.02 26.78 3.76
CA ALA A 69 8.59 28.16 3.46
C ALA A 69 9.77 29.09 3.10
N ARG A 70 10.93 28.92 3.73
CA ARG A 70 12.15 29.65 3.37
C ARG A 70 12.70 29.25 2.00
N ARG A 71 12.60 27.97 1.64
CA ARG A 71 13.08 27.45 0.36
C ARG A 71 12.19 27.91 -0.79
N ASP A 72 10.89 27.98 -0.58
CA ASP A 72 9.92 28.47 -1.57
C ASP A 72 10.01 30.00 -1.76
N ALA A 73 10.44 30.73 -0.72
CA ALA A 73 10.67 32.17 -0.79
C ALA A 73 11.98 32.56 -1.50
N LEU A 74 12.84 31.60 -1.86
CA LEU A 74 14.06 31.89 -2.61
C LEU A 74 13.71 32.12 -4.08
N PRO A 75 14.27 33.17 -4.72
CA PRO A 75 14.15 33.34 -6.16
C PRO A 75 14.71 32.08 -6.87
N PRO A 76 14.09 31.63 -7.97
CA PRO A 76 14.58 30.47 -8.71
C PRO A 76 16.03 30.74 -9.10
N LEU A 77 16.92 29.79 -8.77
CA LEU A 77 18.32 29.85 -9.19
C LEU A 77 18.32 29.91 -10.71
N ARG A 78 18.64 31.09 -11.27
CA ARG A 78 18.93 31.23 -12.70
C ARG A 78 20.20 30.45 -12.95
N THR A 79 20.08 29.23 -13.47
CA THR A 79 21.20 28.49 -14.04
C THR A 79 21.56 29.19 -15.36
N PRO A 80 22.76 29.80 -15.48
CA PRO A 80 23.22 30.26 -16.78
C PRO A 80 23.56 29.02 -17.62
N PHE A 81 22.80 28.79 -18.69
CA PHE A 81 23.23 27.99 -19.83
C PHE A 81 23.48 28.95 -20.98
#